data_AF-A0AB34VJN8-F1
#
_entry.id   AF-A0AB34VJN8-F1
#
_cell.length_a   1.000
_cell.length_b   1.000
_cell.length_c   1.000
_cell.angle_alpha   90.00
_cell.angle_beta   90.00
_cell.angle_gamma   90.00
#
_symmetry.space_group_name_H-M   'P 1'
#
loop_
_entity.id
_entity.type
_entity.pdbx_description
1 polymer ?
#
loop_
_entity_poly.entity_id
_entity_poly.type
_entity_poly.pdbx_seq_one_letter_code
_entity_poly.pdbx_strand_id
1 'polypeptide(L)'
;MGDENENLFHEKDIEVEVVIEEKRYPGKLSFDGTRFPKLQLRNLYSPKGLVFLECLKGKSELTCISLKDKRKYTMSGVNDNDTFFSAKYITEGEPLVTFDKMTINISGFSVWLEGMENYSLNPDSIEKNTKSSILTERFSSQGENYTLSIYLKRGNQGNDAENEGAGSEPALEIIKEQGCLNFKECSFLSHQLRNLFSILTGRPLSVKNVWVSDTKIPDSFRKLHFPLVMYSKSPLKHPNEALTEFAYLLRRDILSKAINNFFTDDNFRKIWNRIIPSYEQLGVWQYDILSRVIILEMYASIKTKEKKLSISDSLNRKLKEKLKQSIMEFESETGIKGEELIVLRGMERSILATKNTSLPTLKEKYEELLRILPSTLIGVISISDEDFKRIKKLRDSIAHGNPYSTYSGDIDITHEIQLNDRLLVLLICFVYFELGFNENDIIHFFRYSFCHFINSSGINKRELDRLSGEVDFLKLSSPPKNNALSSPAMIVVNHTIDNDKWFINEEATQKLRTEWFTSGIHHSQEYVESITPAKQNQTFELKQRAYIETDGQEKEYYIVVIIHS
;
A
#
# COMPACT_ATOMS: atom_id res chain seq x y z
N MET A 1 -0.51 2.60 -30.74
CA MET A 1 0.71 3.39 -30.39
C MET A 1 0.35 4.87 -30.17
N GLY A 2 -0.66 5.17 -29.36
CA GLY A 2 -1.08 6.54 -29.03
C GLY A 2 -0.66 6.92 -27.61
N ASP A 3 -0.25 8.18 -27.43
CA ASP A 3 -0.11 8.91 -26.15
C ASP A 3 0.94 8.50 -25.10
N GLU A 4 1.99 7.74 -25.44
CA GLU A 4 3.13 7.61 -24.52
C GLU A 4 3.85 8.95 -24.26
N ASN A 5 3.79 9.91 -25.20
CA ASN A 5 4.44 11.22 -25.07
C ASN A 5 3.64 12.27 -24.26
N GLU A 6 2.42 11.94 -23.80
CA GLU A 6 1.55 12.86 -23.08
C GLU A 6 1.25 12.40 -21.65
N ASN A 7 2.21 11.83 -20.91
CA ASN A 7 2.05 11.53 -19.49
C ASN A 7 3.14 12.19 -18.63
N LEU A 8 2.86 12.38 -17.34
CA LEU A 8 3.76 13.03 -16.37
C LEU A 8 5.05 12.25 -16.09
N PHE A 9 5.23 11.04 -16.64
CA PHE A 9 6.44 10.23 -16.41
C PHE A 9 7.62 10.62 -17.28
N HIS A 10 7.38 11.30 -18.40
CA HIS A 10 8.44 11.68 -19.32
C HIS A 10 8.88 13.09 -19.04
N GLU A 11 10.18 13.26 -18.76
CA GLU A 11 10.78 14.58 -18.67
C GLU A 11 10.60 15.31 -20.01
N LYS A 12 10.01 16.49 -19.96
CA LYS A 12 9.80 17.35 -21.12
C LYS A 12 10.84 18.45 -21.12
N ASP A 13 11.49 18.62 -22.26
CA ASP A 13 12.44 19.69 -22.55
C ASP A 13 11.97 20.41 -23.81
N ILE A 14 11.41 21.61 -23.65
CA ILE A 14 10.74 22.36 -24.72
C ILE A 14 11.47 23.67 -24.95
N GLU A 15 11.84 23.95 -26.20
CA GLU A 15 12.34 25.26 -26.60
C GLU A 15 11.17 26.24 -26.72
N VAL A 16 11.25 27.35 -25.98
CA VAL A 16 10.16 28.31 -25.82
C VAL A 16 10.62 29.74 -26.06
N GLU A 17 9.69 30.63 -26.39
CA GLU A 17 9.83 32.08 -26.33
C GLU A 17 8.93 32.66 -25.24
N VAL A 18 9.46 33.57 -24.42
CA VAL A 18 8.69 34.34 -23.44
C VAL A 18 8.48 35.75 -23.99
N VAL A 19 7.24 36.23 -23.97
CA VAL A 19 6.88 37.56 -24.48
C VAL A 19 6.59 38.50 -23.31
N ILE A 20 7.35 39.60 -23.22
CA ILE A 20 7.14 40.67 -22.24
C ILE A 20 7.32 42.00 -22.96
N GLU A 21 6.33 42.90 -22.83
CA GLU A 21 6.39 44.25 -23.44
C GLU A 21 6.79 44.20 -24.92
N GLU A 22 6.16 43.29 -25.68
CA GLU A 22 6.39 43.05 -27.11
C GLU A 22 7.77 42.49 -27.49
N LYS A 23 8.68 42.29 -26.53
CA LYS A 23 9.98 41.65 -26.74
C LYS A 23 9.91 40.16 -26.50
N ARG A 24 10.64 39.40 -27.30
CA ARG A 24 10.67 37.92 -27.26
C ARG A 24 12.03 37.41 -26.81
N TYR A 25 12.01 36.51 -25.85
CA TYR A 25 13.22 35.96 -25.24
C TYR A 25 13.20 34.44 -25.36
N PRO A 26 14.15 33.85 -26.10
CA PRO A 26 14.22 32.40 -26.25
C PRO A 26 14.77 31.75 -24.97
N GLY A 27 14.25 30.59 -24.64
CA GLY A 27 14.66 29.79 -23.49
C GLY A 27 14.26 28.34 -23.64
N LYS A 28 14.58 27.56 -22.61
CA LYS A 28 14.25 26.15 -22.50
C LYS A 28 13.38 25.95 -21.26
N LEU A 29 12.18 25.40 -21.44
CA LEU A 29 11.26 25.00 -20.39
C LEU A 29 11.40 23.50 -20.15
N SER A 30 11.75 23.13 -18.91
CA SER A 30 11.96 21.75 -18.47
C SER A 30 10.98 21.41 -17.34
N PHE A 31 10.23 20.33 -17.46
CA PHE A 31 9.24 19.89 -16.46
C PHE A 31 8.89 18.40 -16.59
N ASP A 32 7.98 17.91 -15.74
CA ASP A 32 7.56 16.51 -15.61
C ASP A 32 8.68 15.53 -15.15
N GLY A 33 8.33 14.26 -15.00
CA GLY A 33 9.17 13.26 -14.35
C GLY A 33 9.39 13.59 -12.87
N THR A 34 10.65 13.56 -12.43
CA THR A 34 11.03 13.93 -11.05
C THR A 34 11.55 15.37 -10.95
N ARG A 35 11.50 16.15 -12.04
CA ARG A 35 12.07 17.50 -12.10
C ARG A 35 11.09 18.56 -11.61
N PHE A 36 11.65 19.58 -10.97
CA PHE A 36 10.93 20.83 -10.73
C PHE A 36 10.80 21.61 -12.04
N PRO A 37 9.64 22.22 -12.32
CA PRO A 37 9.47 23.14 -13.45
C PRO A 37 10.52 24.23 -13.47
N LYS A 38 11.27 24.33 -14.57
CA LYS A 38 12.38 25.26 -14.75
C LYS A 38 12.35 25.89 -16.13
N LEU A 39 12.46 27.21 -16.18
CA LEU A 39 12.70 27.99 -17.39
C LEU A 39 14.12 28.57 -17.34
N GLN A 40 14.94 28.18 -18.30
CA GLN A 40 16.28 28.70 -18.49
C GLN A 40 16.35 29.53 -19.77
N LEU A 41 16.61 30.83 -19.65
CA LEU A 41 16.68 31.71 -20.81
C LEU A 41 18.06 31.61 -21.46
N ARG A 42 18.10 31.82 -22.78
CA ARG A 42 19.36 31.96 -23.50
C ARG A 42 19.90 33.38 -23.28
N ASN A 43 21.22 33.50 -23.07
CA ASN A 43 21.92 34.79 -22.92
C ASN A 43 21.47 35.68 -21.73
N LEU A 44 21.16 35.06 -20.58
CA LEU A 44 20.76 35.73 -19.32
C LEU A 44 21.69 36.90 -18.92
N TYR A 45 23.01 36.74 -19.08
CA TYR A 45 24.02 37.73 -18.67
C TYR A 45 24.38 38.75 -19.75
N SER A 46 23.66 38.77 -20.87
CA SER A 46 23.76 39.88 -21.80
C SER A 46 23.11 41.13 -21.21
N PRO A 47 23.48 42.35 -21.61
CA PRO A 47 22.79 43.57 -21.17
C PRO A 47 21.27 43.52 -21.40
N LYS A 48 20.82 42.85 -22.48
CA LYS A 48 19.39 42.62 -22.77
C LYS A 48 18.74 41.59 -21.84
N GLY A 49 19.51 40.62 -21.35
CA GLY A 49 19.06 39.60 -20.40
C GLY A 49 18.92 40.14 -18.98
N LEU A 50 19.80 41.04 -18.54
CA LEU A 50 19.69 41.70 -17.23
C LEU A 50 18.44 42.59 -17.12
N VAL A 51 18.14 43.37 -18.16
CA VAL A 51 16.88 44.15 -18.23
C VAL A 51 15.66 43.24 -18.18
N PHE A 52 15.74 42.06 -18.80
CA PHE A 52 14.66 41.09 -18.77
C PHE A 52 14.45 40.46 -17.39
N LEU A 53 15.52 40.20 -16.63
CA LEU A 53 15.41 39.74 -15.24
C LEU A 53 14.68 40.77 -14.38
N GLU A 54 14.98 42.06 -14.55
CA GLU A 54 14.26 43.12 -13.84
C GLU A 54 12.78 43.15 -14.20
N CYS A 55 12.41 42.99 -15.48
CA CYS A 55 11.01 42.91 -15.93
C CYS A 55 10.27 41.66 -15.43
N LEU A 56 11.00 40.62 -15.03
CA LEU A 56 10.45 39.37 -14.51
C LEU A 56 10.34 39.34 -12.99
N LYS A 57 11.11 40.18 -12.30
CA LYS A 57 11.19 40.19 -10.84
C LYS A 57 9.82 40.50 -10.24
N GLY A 58 9.34 39.61 -9.37
CA GLY A 58 8.04 39.77 -8.71
C GLY A 58 6.81 39.34 -9.53
N LYS A 59 6.97 38.84 -10.76
CA LYS A 59 5.84 38.24 -11.50
C LYS A 59 5.50 36.86 -10.93
N SER A 60 4.23 36.66 -10.58
CA SER A 60 3.72 35.38 -10.09
C SER A 60 3.44 34.36 -11.20
N GLU A 61 3.26 34.82 -12.44
CA GLU A 61 2.90 34.02 -13.60
C GLU A 61 3.67 34.44 -14.86
N LEU A 62 3.98 33.46 -15.71
CA LEU A 62 4.67 33.66 -16.99
C LEU A 62 4.12 32.75 -18.07
N THR A 63 3.84 33.30 -19.25
CA THR A 63 3.42 32.51 -20.42
C THR A 63 4.60 32.32 -21.37
N CYS A 64 4.89 31.06 -21.64
CA CYS A 64 5.88 30.57 -22.58
C CYS A 64 5.17 30.06 -23.84
N ILE A 65 5.71 30.34 -25.02
CA ILE A 65 5.19 29.84 -26.30
C ILE A 65 6.23 28.90 -26.87
N SER A 66 5.86 27.64 -27.13
CA SER A 66 6.76 26.67 -27.75
C SER A 66 7.16 27.12 -29.15
N LEU A 67 8.45 27.03 -29.45
CA LEU A 67 8.99 27.39 -30.76
C LEU A 67 8.61 26.37 -31.85
N LYS A 68 8.36 25.12 -31.47
CA LYS A 68 8.10 24.01 -32.41
C LYS A 68 6.66 23.97 -32.90
N ASP A 69 5.70 24.05 -31.98
CA ASP A 69 4.27 23.82 -32.25
C ASP A 69 3.37 25.00 -31.86
N LYS A 70 3.97 26.11 -31.40
CA LYS A 70 3.27 27.32 -30.94
C LYS A 70 2.26 27.07 -29.81
N ARG A 71 2.32 25.92 -29.12
CA ARG A 71 1.54 25.67 -27.91
C ARG A 71 1.97 26.63 -26.79
N LYS A 72 1.01 27.12 -26.03
CA LYS A 72 1.25 27.99 -24.87
C LYS A 72 1.38 27.16 -23.60
N TYR A 73 2.29 27.58 -22.73
CA TYR A 73 2.52 27.00 -21.41
C TYR A 73 2.53 28.13 -20.40
N THR A 74 1.64 28.08 -19.41
CA THR A 74 1.58 29.10 -18.36
C THR A 74 2.21 28.57 -17.08
N MET A 75 3.30 29.18 -16.66
CA MET A 75 3.99 28.91 -15.41
C MET A 75 3.34 29.73 -14.28
N SER A 76 3.00 29.08 -13.17
CA SER A 76 2.35 29.73 -12.02
C SER A 76 3.12 29.51 -10.72
N GLY A 77 3.09 30.52 -9.84
CA GLY A 77 3.88 30.52 -8.61
C GLY A 77 5.37 30.59 -8.90
N VAL A 78 5.74 31.46 -9.84
CA VAL A 78 7.12 31.62 -10.31
C VAL A 78 8.00 32.17 -9.19
N ASN A 79 9.17 31.56 -9.01
CA ASN A 79 10.22 32.06 -8.14
C ASN A 79 11.51 32.23 -8.95
N ASP A 80 12.13 33.40 -8.81
CA ASP A 80 13.42 33.66 -9.42
C ASP A 80 14.52 32.94 -8.62
N ASN A 81 15.45 32.34 -9.36
CA ASN A 81 16.79 32.09 -8.89
C ASN A 81 17.70 32.82 -9.88
N ASP A 82 18.85 33.33 -9.43
CA ASP A 82 19.78 34.15 -10.23
C ASP A 82 20.17 33.56 -11.62
N THR A 83 19.95 32.25 -11.82
CA THR A 83 20.32 31.51 -13.03
C THR A 83 19.15 30.93 -13.83
N PHE A 84 17.94 30.87 -13.27
CA PHE A 84 16.73 30.33 -13.92
C PHE A 84 15.46 30.69 -13.16
N PHE A 85 14.32 30.62 -13.84
CA PHE A 85 13.01 30.77 -13.20
C PHE A 85 12.44 29.39 -12.87
N SER A 86 12.06 29.19 -11.61
CA SER A 86 11.33 27.99 -11.18
C SER A 86 9.84 28.29 -11.09
N ALA A 87 8.99 27.28 -11.25
CA ALA A 87 7.56 27.42 -11.01
C ALA A 87 7.03 26.26 -10.17
N LYS A 88 5.93 26.51 -9.46
CA LYS A 88 5.23 25.46 -8.71
C LYS A 88 4.32 24.63 -9.62
N TYR A 89 3.73 25.27 -10.63
CA TYR A 89 2.76 24.67 -11.53
C TYR A 89 2.99 25.11 -12.98
N ILE A 90 2.66 24.25 -13.93
CA ILE A 90 2.53 24.59 -15.35
C ILE A 90 1.15 24.15 -15.84
N THR A 91 0.47 24.99 -16.61
CA THR A 91 -0.71 24.60 -17.38
C THR A 91 -0.44 24.67 -18.87
N GLU A 92 -0.88 23.66 -19.63
CA GLU A 92 -0.85 23.69 -21.10
C GLU A 92 -2.03 24.55 -21.59
N GLY A 93 -1.73 25.75 -22.10
CA GLY A 93 -2.70 26.73 -22.60
C GLY A 93 -2.56 28.12 -21.97
N GLU A 94 -3.54 28.97 -22.28
CA GLU A 94 -3.69 30.31 -21.67
C GLU A 94 -3.92 30.22 -20.16
N PRO A 95 -3.63 31.31 -19.40
CA PRO A 95 -3.95 31.39 -17.99
C PRO A 95 -5.41 31.05 -17.70
N LEU A 96 -5.64 30.16 -16.74
CA LEU A 96 -6.96 29.81 -16.25
C LEU A 96 -7.42 30.82 -15.21
N VAL A 97 -8.60 31.40 -15.42
CA VAL A 97 -9.18 32.37 -14.49
C VAL A 97 -9.87 31.67 -13.33
N THR A 98 -10.70 30.66 -13.61
CA THR A 98 -11.43 29.86 -12.62
C THR A 98 -11.64 28.44 -13.12
N PHE A 99 -11.69 27.47 -12.20
CA PHE A 99 -12.08 26.09 -12.46
C PHE A 99 -12.57 25.46 -11.14
N ASP A 100 -13.51 24.53 -11.21
CA ASP A 100 -14.13 23.85 -10.06
C ASP A 100 -14.00 22.33 -10.14
N LYS A 101 -13.45 21.82 -11.26
CA LYS A 101 -13.32 20.41 -11.55
C LYS A 101 -11.89 20.03 -11.88
N MET A 102 -11.47 18.88 -11.38
CA MET A 102 -10.22 18.23 -11.76
C MET A 102 -10.42 16.76 -12.10
N THR A 103 -9.68 16.27 -13.08
CA THR A 103 -9.65 14.87 -13.51
C THR A 103 -8.25 14.32 -13.34
N ILE A 104 -8.13 13.12 -12.76
CA ILE A 104 -6.86 12.49 -12.43
C ILE A 104 -6.84 11.08 -13.01
N ASN A 105 -5.76 10.73 -13.71
CA ASN A 105 -5.44 9.33 -14.02
C ASN A 105 -4.30 8.86 -13.13
N ILE A 106 -4.39 7.62 -12.64
CA ILE A 106 -3.41 7.00 -11.75
C ILE A 106 -2.89 5.72 -12.39
N SER A 107 -1.60 5.42 -12.27
CA SER A 107 -1.01 4.17 -12.77
C SER A 107 -1.59 2.94 -12.07
N GLY A 108 -1.68 1.81 -12.77
CA GLY A 108 -2.24 0.55 -12.24
C GLY A 108 -3.76 0.55 -11.98
N PHE A 109 -4.40 1.72 -11.95
CA PHE A 109 -5.83 1.84 -11.64
C PHE A 109 -6.71 1.13 -12.67
N SER A 110 -6.35 1.19 -13.96
CA SER A 110 -7.03 0.43 -15.02
C SER A 110 -7.02 -1.07 -14.78
N VAL A 111 -5.84 -1.62 -14.44
CA VAL A 111 -5.67 -3.05 -14.16
C VAL A 111 -6.48 -3.45 -12.94
N TRP A 112 -6.48 -2.62 -11.90
CA TRP A 112 -7.25 -2.90 -10.69
C TRP A 112 -8.78 -2.93 -10.92
N LEU A 113 -9.27 -2.16 -11.89
CA LEU A 113 -10.68 -2.09 -12.28
C LEU A 113 -11.07 -3.09 -13.38
N GLU A 114 -10.15 -3.95 -13.86
CA GLU A 114 -10.48 -4.97 -14.86
C GLU A 114 -11.64 -5.87 -14.37
N GLY A 115 -12.55 -6.19 -15.28
CA GLY A 115 -13.77 -6.96 -14.95
C GLY A 115 -14.95 -6.11 -14.45
N MET A 116 -14.75 -4.81 -14.18
CA MET A 116 -15.85 -3.87 -13.84
C MET A 116 -16.53 -3.27 -15.08
N GLU A 117 -16.19 -3.77 -16.25
CA GLU A 117 -16.74 -3.30 -17.51
C GLU A 117 -18.13 -3.91 -17.71
N ASN A 118 -19.16 -3.06 -17.64
CA ASN A 118 -20.53 -3.49 -17.88
C ASN A 118 -20.74 -3.65 -19.40
N TYR A 119 -21.02 -4.87 -19.83
CA TYR A 119 -21.44 -5.17 -21.19
C TYR A 119 -22.94 -5.52 -21.18
N SER A 120 -23.73 -4.83 -21.99
CA SER A 120 -25.08 -5.24 -22.34
C SER A 120 -25.02 -6.11 -23.60
N LEU A 121 -25.51 -7.33 -23.48
CA LEU A 121 -25.75 -8.19 -24.64
C LEU A 121 -27.08 -7.77 -25.28
N ASN A 122 -27.01 -7.28 -26.51
CA ASN A 122 -28.14 -7.20 -27.42
C ASN A 122 -28.10 -8.43 -28.36
N PRO A 123 -29.24 -8.81 -28.99
CA PRO A 123 -29.30 -9.98 -29.87
C PRO A 123 -28.26 -9.96 -31.01
N ASP A 124 -27.88 -8.76 -31.47
CA ASP A 124 -27.00 -8.54 -32.61
C ASP A 124 -25.66 -7.88 -32.25
N SER A 125 -25.44 -7.48 -30.99
CA SER A 125 -24.22 -6.77 -30.56
C SER A 125 -23.92 -6.90 -29.07
N ILE A 126 -22.64 -6.80 -28.73
CA ILE A 126 -22.20 -6.56 -27.35
C ILE A 126 -21.94 -5.06 -27.22
N GLU A 127 -22.76 -4.37 -26.43
CA GLU A 127 -22.60 -2.95 -26.17
C GLU A 127 -21.95 -2.71 -24.81
N LYS A 128 -20.91 -1.88 -24.75
CA LYS A 128 -20.30 -1.48 -23.48
C LYS A 128 -21.13 -0.35 -22.86
N ASN A 129 -21.67 -0.56 -21.67
CA ASN A 129 -22.40 0.47 -20.93
C ASN A 129 -21.40 1.50 -20.38
N THR A 130 -21.35 2.67 -21.03
CA THR A 130 -20.34 3.72 -20.82
C THR A 130 -20.89 4.97 -20.13
N LYS A 131 -22.17 4.98 -19.74
CA LYS A 131 -22.86 6.21 -19.29
C LYS A 131 -22.97 6.39 -17.78
N SER A 132 -22.68 5.36 -16.97
CA SER A 132 -22.79 5.43 -15.51
C SER A 132 -21.42 5.57 -14.83
N SER A 133 -21.30 6.49 -13.87
CA SER A 133 -20.19 6.47 -12.92
C SER A 133 -20.20 5.14 -12.16
N ILE A 134 -19.01 4.59 -11.93
CA ILE A 134 -18.82 3.37 -11.14
C ILE A 134 -19.06 3.67 -9.65
N LEU A 135 -18.64 4.85 -9.21
CA LEU A 135 -18.82 5.37 -7.86
C LEU A 135 -18.98 6.89 -7.95
N THR A 136 -19.84 7.44 -7.10
CA THR A 136 -19.90 8.87 -6.80
C THR A 136 -20.04 9.02 -5.29
N GLU A 137 -19.04 9.63 -4.65
CA GLU A 137 -18.94 9.75 -3.20
C GLU A 137 -18.66 11.20 -2.80
N ARG A 138 -19.28 11.67 -1.72
CA ARG A 138 -18.99 12.99 -1.13
C ARG A 138 -18.00 12.84 0.00
N PHE A 139 -17.06 13.78 0.12
CA PHE A 139 -16.12 13.81 1.23
C PHE A 139 -15.72 15.24 1.57
N SER A 140 -15.31 15.46 2.82
CA SER A 140 -14.82 16.75 3.30
C SER A 140 -13.30 16.70 3.49
N SER A 141 -12.62 17.79 3.13
CA SER A 141 -11.18 17.92 3.33
C SER A 141 -10.80 19.37 3.56
N GLN A 142 -10.04 19.63 4.63
CA GLN A 142 -9.60 20.99 5.01
C GLN A 142 -10.74 22.01 5.17
N GLY A 143 -11.92 21.55 5.62
CA GLY A 143 -13.10 22.39 5.82
C GLY A 143 -13.96 22.63 4.56
N GLU A 144 -13.56 22.05 3.43
CA GLU A 144 -14.25 22.16 2.14
C GLU A 144 -14.90 20.83 1.76
N ASN A 145 -15.97 20.88 0.94
CA ASN A 145 -16.69 19.69 0.48
C ASN A 145 -16.44 19.42 -1.00
N TYR A 146 -16.28 18.14 -1.32
CA TYR A 146 -15.95 17.64 -2.65
C TYR A 146 -16.81 16.44 -2.99
N THR A 147 -17.09 16.28 -4.28
CA THR A 147 -17.64 15.04 -4.85
C THR A 147 -16.54 14.35 -5.67
N LEU A 148 -16.22 13.10 -5.34
CA LEU A 148 -15.36 12.21 -6.12
C LEU A 148 -16.22 11.28 -6.97
N SER A 149 -15.98 11.24 -8.27
CA SER A 149 -16.58 10.27 -9.19
C SER A 149 -15.52 9.43 -9.88
N ILE A 150 -15.80 8.14 -10.05
CA ILE A 150 -14.96 7.19 -10.79
C ILE A 150 -15.72 6.80 -12.06
N TYR A 151 -15.09 6.96 -13.23
CA TYR A 151 -15.69 6.63 -14.53
C TYR A 151 -14.67 6.05 -15.49
N LEU A 152 -15.15 5.29 -16.47
CA LEU A 152 -14.34 4.77 -17.58
C LEU A 152 -14.38 5.78 -18.73
N LYS A 153 -13.28 6.53 -18.93
CA LYS A 153 -13.21 7.52 -20.01
C LYS A 153 -13.01 6.81 -21.35
N ARG A 154 -13.81 7.13 -22.36
CA ARG A 154 -13.52 6.73 -23.74
C ARG A 154 -12.35 7.58 -24.25
N GLY A 155 -11.36 6.97 -24.91
CA GLY A 155 -10.44 7.74 -25.73
C GLY A 155 -11.24 8.46 -26.82
N ASN A 156 -11.02 9.75 -27.02
CA ASN A 156 -11.64 10.47 -28.13
C ASN A 156 -11.11 9.85 -29.43
N GLN A 157 -11.96 9.11 -30.15
CA GLN A 157 -11.68 8.73 -31.53
C GLN A 157 -11.73 10.00 -32.38
N GLY A 158 -10.59 10.36 -32.98
CA GLY A 158 -10.62 10.96 -34.30
C GLY A 158 -11.23 9.95 -35.28
N ASN A 159 -11.89 10.44 -36.33
CA ASN A 159 -12.77 9.73 -37.28
C ASN A 159 -12.16 8.56 -38.10
N ASP A 160 -11.15 7.86 -37.62
CA ASP A 160 -10.56 6.73 -38.33
C ASP A 160 -11.07 5.41 -37.75
N ALA A 161 -11.99 4.78 -38.50
CA ALA A 161 -12.68 3.54 -38.19
C ALA A 161 -11.78 2.27 -38.18
N GLU A 162 -10.47 2.40 -38.00
CA GLU A 162 -9.52 1.27 -37.96
C GLU A 162 -8.86 1.05 -36.59
N ASN A 163 -9.25 1.78 -35.55
CA ASN A 163 -8.76 1.57 -34.18
C ASN A 163 -9.90 1.21 -33.20
N GLU A 164 -10.47 0.01 -33.35
CA GLU A 164 -11.35 -0.61 -32.33
C GLU A 164 -10.59 -1.13 -31.09
N GLY A 165 -9.31 -0.77 -30.91
CA GLY A 165 -8.48 -1.16 -29.77
C GLY A 165 -8.21 -0.07 -28.72
N ALA A 166 -8.89 1.09 -28.78
CA ALA A 166 -8.64 2.19 -27.84
C ALA A 166 -9.27 1.89 -26.46
N GLY A 167 -8.49 1.27 -25.57
CA GLY A 167 -8.88 0.97 -24.19
C GLY A 167 -9.38 2.22 -23.45
N SER A 168 -10.47 2.07 -22.70
CA SER A 168 -10.99 3.10 -21.82
C SER A 168 -10.12 3.22 -20.57
N GLU A 169 -9.41 4.34 -20.37
CA GLU A 169 -8.69 4.57 -19.11
C GLU A 169 -9.66 5.07 -18.03
N PRO A 170 -9.74 4.42 -16.85
CA PRO A 170 -10.51 4.95 -15.74
C PRO A 170 -9.89 6.25 -15.23
N ALA A 171 -10.77 7.19 -14.89
CA ALA A 171 -10.41 8.50 -14.39
C ALA A 171 -11.16 8.79 -13.09
N LEU A 172 -10.49 9.55 -12.23
CA LEU A 172 -11.03 10.07 -10.98
C LEU A 172 -11.37 11.54 -11.21
N GLU A 173 -12.63 11.91 -11.11
CA GLU A 173 -13.07 13.30 -11.20
C GLU A 173 -13.43 13.82 -9.82
N ILE A 174 -12.87 14.97 -9.46
CA ILE A 174 -13.26 15.71 -8.26
C ILE A 174 -13.92 17.01 -8.69
N ILE A 175 -15.08 17.29 -8.13
CA ILE A 175 -15.78 18.58 -8.23
C ILE A 175 -15.85 19.19 -6.84
N LYS A 176 -15.42 20.45 -6.71
CA LYS A 176 -15.62 21.22 -5.48
C LYS A 176 -17.07 21.69 -5.41
N GLU A 177 -17.77 21.39 -4.31
CA GLU A 177 -19.20 21.67 -4.23
C GLU A 177 -19.51 23.17 -4.14
N GLN A 178 -18.59 23.96 -3.57
CA GLN A 178 -18.75 25.40 -3.41
C GLN A 178 -17.44 26.13 -3.77
N GLY A 179 -17.54 27.15 -4.62
CA GLY A 179 -16.41 27.97 -5.05
C GLY A 179 -15.57 27.33 -6.15
N CYS A 180 -14.30 27.73 -6.24
CA CYS A 180 -13.34 27.25 -7.22
C CYS A 180 -12.21 26.45 -6.56
N LEU A 181 -11.63 25.54 -7.32
CA LEU A 181 -10.36 24.90 -6.99
C LEU A 181 -9.20 25.86 -7.29
N ASN A 182 -8.10 25.70 -6.56
CA ASN A 182 -6.81 26.29 -6.88
C ASN A 182 -5.74 25.20 -7.11
N PHE A 183 -4.60 25.57 -7.70
CA PHE A 183 -3.55 24.59 -8.05
C PHE A 183 -2.94 23.87 -6.83
N LYS A 184 -2.90 24.52 -5.66
CA LYS A 184 -2.42 23.89 -4.42
C LYS A 184 -3.40 22.81 -3.95
N GLU A 185 -4.70 23.09 -4.00
CA GLU A 185 -5.76 22.10 -3.73
C GLU A 185 -5.68 20.93 -4.71
N CYS A 186 -5.53 21.19 -6.02
CA CYS A 186 -5.40 20.13 -7.02
C CYS A 186 -4.19 19.23 -6.78
N SER A 187 -3.02 19.82 -6.50
CA SER A 187 -1.81 19.06 -6.17
C SER A 187 -2.00 18.23 -4.91
N PHE A 188 -2.56 18.82 -3.85
CA PHE A 188 -2.86 18.13 -2.60
C PHE A 188 -3.82 16.95 -2.81
N LEU A 189 -4.98 17.18 -3.45
CA LEU A 189 -5.99 16.15 -3.70
C LEU A 189 -5.44 15.02 -4.59
N SER A 190 -4.61 15.35 -5.58
CA SER A 190 -3.93 14.36 -6.43
C SER A 190 -3.01 13.46 -5.62
N HIS A 191 -2.19 14.03 -4.74
CA HIS A 191 -1.33 13.27 -3.84
C HIS A 191 -2.15 12.41 -2.87
N GLN A 192 -3.23 12.96 -2.31
CA GLN A 192 -4.07 12.26 -1.36
C GLN A 192 -4.79 11.07 -2.00
N LEU A 193 -5.38 11.24 -3.18
CA LEU A 193 -6.03 10.13 -3.89
C LEU A 193 -5.03 9.06 -4.32
N ARG A 194 -3.88 9.46 -4.87
CA ARG A 194 -2.78 8.53 -5.15
C ARG A 194 -2.43 7.71 -3.92
N ASN A 195 -2.30 8.36 -2.76
CA ASN A 195 -1.94 7.67 -1.53
C ASN A 195 -3.02 6.72 -1.04
N LEU A 196 -4.29 7.13 -1.06
CA LEU A 196 -5.43 6.27 -0.73
C LEU A 196 -5.43 5.01 -1.60
N PHE A 197 -5.38 5.18 -2.92
CA PHE A 197 -5.41 4.05 -3.84
C PHE A 197 -4.14 3.19 -3.80
N SER A 198 -2.99 3.77 -3.47
CA SER A 198 -1.78 2.99 -3.17
C SER A 198 -1.93 2.11 -1.94
N ILE A 199 -2.55 2.62 -0.89
CA ILE A 199 -2.85 1.86 0.33
C ILE A 199 -3.83 0.73 0.05
N LEU A 200 -4.89 1.00 -0.71
CA LEU A 200 -5.90 0.00 -1.06
C LEU A 200 -5.32 -1.09 -1.97
N THR A 201 -4.48 -0.72 -2.94
CA THR A 201 -3.86 -1.70 -3.85
C THR A 201 -2.64 -2.39 -3.26
N GLY A 202 -2.07 -1.91 -2.16
CA GLY A 202 -0.79 -2.40 -1.63
C GLY A 202 0.38 -2.20 -2.61
N ARG A 203 0.28 -1.20 -3.48
CA ARG A 203 1.28 -0.89 -4.51
C ARG A 203 1.53 0.61 -4.58
N PRO A 204 2.76 1.06 -4.85
CA PRO A 204 3.03 2.46 -5.03
C PRO A 204 2.55 2.90 -6.42
N LEU A 205 1.54 3.76 -6.45
CA LEU A 205 0.91 4.25 -7.67
C LEU A 205 1.41 5.68 -7.93
N SER A 206 1.35 6.09 -9.19
CA SER A 206 1.78 7.41 -9.66
C SER A 206 0.63 8.13 -10.31
N VAL A 207 0.58 9.46 -10.18
CA VAL A 207 -0.34 10.27 -10.97
C VAL A 207 0.18 10.31 -12.41
N LYS A 208 -0.59 9.77 -13.35
CA LYS A 208 -0.28 9.77 -14.78
C LYS A 208 -0.49 11.15 -15.39
N ASN A 209 -1.64 11.75 -15.12
CA ASN A 209 -2.08 13.02 -15.69
C ASN A 209 -3.10 13.70 -14.78
N VAL A 210 -3.11 15.03 -14.82
CA VAL A 210 -4.12 15.87 -14.16
C VAL A 210 -4.64 16.88 -15.17
N TRP A 211 -5.96 17.00 -15.27
CA TRP A 211 -6.62 18.08 -16.01
C TRP A 211 -7.50 18.88 -15.06
N VAL A 212 -7.63 20.16 -15.33
CA VAL A 212 -8.55 21.07 -14.67
C VAL A 212 -9.51 21.64 -15.70
N SER A 213 -10.73 21.92 -15.28
CA SER A 213 -11.78 22.48 -16.14
C SER A 213 -12.85 23.16 -15.28
N ASP A 214 -13.60 24.07 -15.88
CA ASP A 214 -14.78 24.68 -15.29
C ASP A 214 -16.03 23.94 -15.77
N THR A 215 -16.86 23.43 -14.86
CA THR A 215 -18.11 22.73 -15.19
C THR A 215 -19.07 23.58 -16.02
N LYS A 216 -18.98 24.91 -15.94
CA LYS A 216 -19.86 25.86 -16.63
C LYS A 216 -19.35 26.25 -18.00
N ILE A 217 -18.07 26.00 -18.31
CA ILE A 217 -17.44 26.38 -19.56
C ILE A 217 -17.05 25.12 -20.33
N PRO A 218 -17.79 24.76 -21.40
CA PRO A 218 -17.40 23.67 -22.29
C PRO A 218 -15.96 23.85 -22.81
N ASP A 219 -15.23 22.75 -22.96
CA ASP A 219 -13.87 22.72 -23.52
C ASP A 219 -12.81 23.57 -22.77
N SER A 220 -13.07 23.91 -21.52
CA SER A 220 -12.13 24.61 -20.62
C SER A 220 -10.99 23.72 -20.09
N PHE A 221 -10.82 22.51 -20.62
CA PHE A 221 -9.81 21.57 -20.16
C PHE A 221 -8.40 22.10 -20.36
N ARG A 222 -7.61 22.09 -19.29
CA ARG A 222 -6.18 22.35 -19.33
C ARG A 222 -5.46 21.26 -18.57
N LYS A 223 -4.33 20.83 -19.11
CA LYS A 223 -3.46 19.91 -18.41
C LYS A 223 -2.67 20.65 -17.35
N LEU A 224 -2.59 20.09 -16.14
CA LEU A 224 -1.90 20.66 -14.99
C LEU A 224 -0.69 19.80 -14.64
N HIS A 225 0.46 20.44 -14.54
CA HIS A 225 1.75 19.83 -14.23
C HIS A 225 2.30 20.41 -12.93
N PHE A 226 2.82 19.55 -12.07
CA PHE A 226 3.48 19.91 -10.82
C PHE A 226 4.43 18.80 -10.36
N PRO A 227 5.43 19.11 -9.52
CA PRO A 227 6.36 18.11 -9.00
C PRO A 227 5.62 16.98 -8.26
N LEU A 228 5.93 15.74 -8.63
CA LEU A 228 5.32 14.53 -8.10
C LEU A 228 6.40 13.48 -7.84
N VAL A 229 6.17 12.63 -6.83
CA VAL A 229 6.93 11.39 -6.69
C VAL A 229 6.36 10.38 -7.68
N MET A 230 7.24 9.84 -8.53
CA MET A 230 6.90 8.88 -9.58
C MET A 230 7.47 7.51 -9.24
N TYR A 231 6.62 6.51 -9.22
CA TYR A 231 6.90 5.08 -9.11
C TYR A 231 6.77 4.39 -10.47
N SER A 232 6.65 3.07 -10.50
CA SER A 232 6.43 2.32 -11.76
C SER A 232 5.23 2.84 -12.56
N LYS A 233 5.40 2.88 -13.90
CA LYS A 233 4.32 3.15 -14.87
C LYS A 233 3.24 2.07 -14.86
N SER A 234 3.65 0.83 -14.58
CA SER A 234 2.80 -0.36 -14.55
C SER A 234 3.02 -1.10 -13.23
N PRO A 235 2.49 -0.59 -12.11
CA PRO A 235 2.69 -1.16 -10.79
C PRO A 235 1.89 -2.46 -10.57
N LEU A 236 0.94 -2.75 -11.45
CA LEU A 236 0.11 -3.95 -11.49
C LEU A 236 0.11 -4.50 -12.91
N LYS A 237 0.27 -5.81 -13.05
CA LYS A 237 0.09 -6.56 -14.31
C LYS A 237 -1.24 -7.29 -14.36
N HIS A 238 -1.71 -7.74 -13.21
CA HIS A 238 -2.99 -8.45 -13.07
C HIS A 238 -3.77 -7.91 -11.86
N PRO A 239 -5.11 -7.99 -11.86
CA PRO A 239 -5.94 -7.43 -10.79
C PRO A 239 -5.66 -8.08 -9.42
N ASN A 240 -5.40 -9.38 -9.41
CA ASN A 240 -5.09 -10.15 -8.21
C ASN A 240 -3.73 -9.80 -7.59
N GLU A 241 -2.85 -9.06 -8.27
CA GLU A 241 -1.61 -8.55 -7.67
C GLU A 241 -1.86 -7.38 -6.70
N ALA A 242 -3.07 -6.79 -6.74
CA ALA A 242 -3.52 -5.79 -5.78
C ALA A 242 -3.91 -6.45 -4.45
N LEU A 243 -3.71 -5.72 -3.36
CA LEU A 243 -4.07 -6.18 -2.02
C LEU A 243 -5.58 -6.32 -1.82
N THR A 244 -6.37 -5.41 -2.38
CA THR A 244 -7.83 -5.45 -2.30
C THR A 244 -8.45 -5.74 -3.66
N GLU A 245 -9.62 -6.38 -3.66
CA GLU A 245 -10.45 -6.55 -4.86
C GLU A 245 -11.43 -5.36 -4.97
N PHE A 246 -11.36 -4.60 -6.06
CA PHE A 246 -12.19 -3.42 -6.25
C PHE A 246 -13.70 -3.74 -6.25
N ALA A 247 -14.11 -4.85 -6.88
CA ALA A 247 -15.50 -5.29 -6.90
C ALA A 247 -16.03 -5.66 -5.50
N TYR A 248 -15.20 -6.27 -4.65
CA TYR A 248 -15.55 -6.53 -3.25
C TYR A 248 -15.76 -5.21 -2.48
N LEU A 249 -14.85 -4.24 -2.64
CA LEU A 249 -14.94 -2.94 -1.96
C LEU A 249 -16.23 -2.19 -2.28
N LEU A 250 -16.69 -2.26 -3.54
CA LEU A 250 -17.95 -1.64 -3.97
C LEU A 250 -19.18 -2.40 -3.47
N ARG A 251 -19.21 -3.73 -3.64
CA ARG A 251 -20.35 -4.57 -3.20
C ARG A 251 -20.63 -4.46 -1.70
N ARG A 252 -19.59 -4.18 -0.90
CA ARG A 252 -19.66 -4.08 0.56
C ARG A 252 -19.69 -2.65 1.09
N ASP A 253 -19.75 -1.64 0.20
CA ASP A 253 -19.71 -0.22 0.55
C ASP A 253 -18.50 0.19 1.40
N ILE A 254 -17.38 -0.55 1.28
CA ILE A 254 -16.16 -0.30 2.04
C ILE A 254 -15.41 0.90 1.46
N LEU A 255 -15.45 1.08 0.13
CA LEU A 255 -14.72 2.15 -0.54
C LEU A 255 -15.19 3.54 -0.10
N SER A 256 -16.50 3.76 0.01
CA SER A 256 -17.07 5.03 0.49
C SER A 256 -16.65 5.33 1.93
N LYS A 257 -16.70 4.34 2.81
CA LYS A 257 -16.21 4.46 4.19
C LYS A 257 -14.70 4.77 4.23
N ALA A 258 -13.90 4.08 3.41
CA ALA A 258 -12.47 4.27 3.32
C ALA A 258 -12.10 5.68 2.85
N ILE A 259 -12.80 6.22 1.83
CA ILE A 259 -12.60 7.59 1.34
C ILE A 259 -12.86 8.59 2.48
N ASN A 260 -14.01 8.49 3.15
CA ASN A 260 -14.38 9.42 4.22
C ASN A 260 -13.41 9.37 5.40
N ASN A 261 -13.06 8.17 5.87
CA ASN A 261 -12.10 8.00 6.97
C ASN A 261 -10.70 8.48 6.59
N PHE A 262 -10.25 8.20 5.36
CA PHE A 262 -8.95 8.66 4.86
C PHE A 262 -8.85 10.19 4.84
N PHE A 263 -9.93 10.87 4.43
CA PHE A 263 -9.93 12.32 4.36
C PHE A 263 -10.15 13.00 5.72
N THR A 264 -10.76 12.30 6.68
CA THR A 264 -11.03 12.81 8.03
C THR A 264 -9.87 12.58 9.00
N ASP A 265 -9.22 11.41 8.97
CA ASP A 265 -8.14 11.10 9.91
C ASP A 265 -6.80 11.71 9.44
N ASP A 266 -6.19 12.48 10.34
CA ASP A 266 -4.90 13.11 10.15
C ASP A 266 -3.74 12.10 10.13
N ASN A 267 -3.91 10.92 10.72
CA ASN A 267 -2.89 9.87 10.76
C ASN A 267 -2.47 9.45 9.35
N PHE A 268 -3.38 9.49 8.36
CA PHE A 268 -3.02 9.20 6.98
C PHE A 268 -1.94 10.15 6.45
N ARG A 269 -2.01 11.43 6.82
CA ARG A 269 -1.07 12.46 6.36
C ARG A 269 0.18 12.49 7.23
N LYS A 270 0.01 12.29 8.54
CA LYS A 270 1.08 12.37 9.53
C LYS A 270 1.92 11.10 9.59
N ILE A 271 1.36 9.93 9.26
CA ILE A 271 2.01 8.62 9.38
C ILE A 271 1.87 7.84 8.07
N TRP A 272 0.66 7.43 7.69
CA TRP A 272 0.46 6.33 6.75
C TRP A 272 0.92 6.59 5.33
N ASN A 273 1.00 7.84 4.89
CA ASN A 273 1.62 8.20 3.61
C ASN A 273 3.06 7.66 3.46
N ARG A 274 3.76 7.38 4.56
CA ARG A 274 5.12 6.79 4.56
C ARG A 274 5.15 5.30 4.22
N ILE A 275 4.01 4.60 4.28
CA ILE A 275 3.93 3.18 3.95
C ILE A 275 4.10 2.93 2.44
N ILE A 276 3.77 3.93 1.61
CA ILE A 276 3.71 3.79 0.16
C ILE A 276 5.10 3.51 -0.43
N PRO A 277 6.16 4.30 -0.11
CA PRO A 277 7.51 3.93 -0.48
C PRO A 277 7.96 2.56 0.05
N SER A 278 7.43 2.09 1.18
CA SER A 278 7.81 0.82 1.81
C SER A 278 7.27 -0.43 1.09
N TYR A 279 6.40 -0.26 0.09
CA TYR A 279 5.96 -1.35 -0.79
C TYR A 279 7.04 -1.80 -1.78
N GLU A 280 7.95 -0.91 -2.15
CA GLU A 280 9.12 -1.22 -2.97
C GLU A 280 10.35 -1.43 -2.07
N GLN A 281 11.25 -2.33 -2.47
CA GLN A 281 12.52 -2.53 -1.77
C GLN A 281 13.47 -1.38 -2.10
N LEU A 282 14.06 -0.76 -1.08
CA LEU A 282 15.06 0.31 -1.24
C LEU A 282 16.41 -0.21 -1.75
N GLY A 283 16.56 -1.53 -1.88
CA GLY A 283 17.80 -2.20 -2.29
C GLY A 283 18.75 -2.53 -1.14
N VAL A 284 18.45 -2.08 0.09
CA VAL A 284 19.18 -2.41 1.32
C VAL A 284 18.17 -2.83 2.38
N TRP A 285 18.07 -4.14 2.62
CA TRP A 285 17.02 -4.74 3.45
C TRP A 285 16.98 -4.21 4.89
N GLN A 286 18.13 -3.82 5.45
CA GLN A 286 18.20 -3.21 6.79
C GLN A 286 17.39 -1.90 6.84
N TYR A 287 17.46 -1.09 5.79
CA TYR A 287 16.72 0.17 5.71
C TYR A 287 15.23 -0.04 5.43
N ASP A 288 14.87 -1.10 4.70
CA ASP A 288 13.46 -1.48 4.50
C ASP A 288 12.80 -1.82 5.85
N ILE A 289 13.45 -2.66 6.66
CA ILE A 289 12.94 -3.00 8.00
C ILE A 289 12.90 -1.75 8.87
N LEU A 290 13.97 -0.96 8.92
CA LEU A 290 14.03 0.24 9.74
C LEU A 290 12.92 1.24 9.37
N SER A 291 12.65 1.43 8.08
CA SER A 291 11.56 2.30 7.60
C SER A 291 10.21 1.86 8.16
N ARG A 292 9.91 0.56 8.11
CA ARG A 292 8.66 -0.01 8.66
C ARG A 292 8.61 0.09 10.19
N VAL A 293 9.73 -0.10 10.88
CA VAL A 293 9.84 0.09 12.34
C VAL A 293 9.57 1.55 12.73
N ILE A 294 10.10 2.51 11.99
CA ILE A 294 9.85 3.94 12.26
C ILE A 294 8.36 4.25 12.12
N ILE A 295 7.68 3.73 11.09
CA ILE A 295 6.23 3.92 10.91
C ILE A 295 5.47 3.32 12.11
N LEU A 296 5.82 2.09 12.53
CA LEU A 296 5.25 1.44 13.69
C LEU A 296 5.46 2.26 14.97
N GLU A 297 6.67 2.76 15.21
CA GLU A 297 7.01 3.58 16.38
C GLU A 297 6.25 4.92 16.40
N MET A 298 6.11 5.56 15.23
CA MET A 298 5.32 6.79 15.08
C MET A 298 3.86 6.53 15.47
N TYR A 299 3.27 5.47 14.93
CA TYR A 299 1.90 5.08 15.22
C TYR A 299 1.69 4.72 16.69
N ALA A 300 2.59 3.88 17.24
CA ALA A 300 2.56 3.51 18.65
C ALA A 300 2.64 4.73 19.57
N SER A 301 3.48 5.71 19.21
CA SER A 301 3.65 6.93 20.00
C SER A 301 2.42 7.83 19.99
N ILE A 302 1.61 7.82 18.93
CA ILE A 302 0.30 8.50 18.92
C ILE A 302 -0.68 7.75 19.82
N LYS A 303 -0.82 6.44 19.66
CA LYS A 303 -1.80 5.63 20.41
C LYS A 303 -1.48 5.50 21.90
N THR A 304 -0.21 5.61 22.30
CA THR A 304 0.22 5.53 23.71
C THR A 304 0.45 6.89 24.37
N LYS A 305 0.17 8.00 23.67
CA LYS A 305 0.50 9.36 24.14
C LYS A 305 -0.11 9.71 25.49
N GLU A 306 -1.31 9.23 25.78
CA GLU A 306 -2.07 9.52 27.01
C GLU A 306 -1.57 8.74 28.23
N LYS A 307 -0.77 7.68 28.03
CA LYS A 307 -0.21 6.86 29.12
C LYS A 307 1.11 7.40 29.70
N LYS A 308 1.51 8.62 29.34
CA LYS A 308 2.71 9.27 29.89
C LYS A 308 2.43 9.75 31.31
N LEU A 309 2.74 8.92 32.29
CA LEU A 309 2.73 9.31 33.71
C LEU A 309 4.09 9.88 34.08
N SER A 310 4.09 10.85 35.00
CA SER A 310 5.30 11.35 35.64
C SER A 310 5.00 11.56 37.12
N ILE A 311 6.01 11.42 37.96
CA ILE A 311 5.93 11.88 39.34
C ILE A 311 6.18 13.38 39.38
N SER A 312 5.82 14.07 40.47
CA SER A 312 6.11 15.51 40.58
C SER A 312 7.60 15.79 40.46
N ASP A 313 7.97 16.90 39.83
CA ASP A 313 9.39 17.25 39.63
C ASP A 313 10.15 17.38 40.96
N SER A 314 9.45 17.83 42.01
CA SER A 314 9.98 17.89 43.37
C SER A 314 10.34 16.50 43.92
N LEU A 315 9.49 15.50 43.72
CA LEU A 315 9.72 14.13 44.15
C LEU A 315 10.82 13.46 43.32
N ASN A 316 10.82 13.69 42.00
CA ASN A 316 11.86 13.17 41.10
C ASN A 316 13.25 13.73 41.44
N ARG A 317 13.36 15.03 41.71
CA ARG A 317 14.63 15.64 42.16
C ARG A 317 15.11 15.00 43.45
N LYS A 318 14.22 14.84 44.44
CA LYS A 318 14.52 14.20 45.72
C LYS A 318 14.97 12.73 45.55
N LEU A 319 14.35 12.00 44.63
CA LEU A 319 14.74 10.63 44.29
C LEU A 319 16.15 10.59 43.69
N LYS A 320 16.43 11.44 42.70
CA LYS A 320 17.75 11.52 42.07
C LYS A 320 18.86 11.90 43.05
N GLU A 321 18.60 12.84 43.95
CA GLU A 321 19.54 13.23 45.01
C GLU A 321 19.83 12.06 45.95
N LYS A 322 18.80 11.33 46.40
CA LYS A 322 18.99 10.14 47.24
C LYS A 322 19.79 9.05 46.55
N LEU A 323 19.48 8.74 45.29
CA LEU A 323 20.22 7.73 44.52
C LEU A 323 21.69 8.12 44.32
N LYS A 324 21.95 9.40 44.03
CA LYS A 324 23.32 9.91 43.92
C LYS A 324 24.09 9.73 45.24
N GLN A 325 23.45 10.05 46.36
CA GLN A 325 24.05 9.92 47.68
C GLN A 325 24.37 8.46 48.01
N SER A 326 23.45 7.53 47.73
CA SER A 326 23.70 6.09 47.92
C SER A 326 24.85 5.56 47.06
N ILE A 327 25.04 6.09 45.84
CA ILE A 327 26.20 5.72 45.01
C ILE A 327 27.51 6.22 45.63
N MET A 328 27.53 7.45 46.15
CA MET A 328 28.72 8.00 46.81
C MET A 328 29.05 7.25 48.10
N GLU A 329 28.03 6.86 48.87
CA GLU A 329 28.19 6.02 50.07
C GLU A 329 28.78 4.66 49.69
N PHE A 330 28.21 3.99 48.68
CA PHE A 330 28.71 2.71 48.19
C PHE A 330 30.16 2.78 47.68
N GLU A 331 30.53 3.84 46.94
CA GLU A 331 31.91 4.10 46.50
C GLU A 331 32.86 4.21 47.71
N SER A 332 32.45 4.93 48.75
CA SER A 332 33.27 5.14 49.96
C SER A 332 33.43 3.88 50.81
N GLU A 333 32.39 3.05 50.90
CA GLU A 333 32.39 1.81 51.69
C GLU A 333 33.22 0.69 51.04
N THR A 334 33.16 0.59 49.71
CA THR A 334 33.82 -0.49 48.96
C THR A 334 35.23 -0.14 48.51
N GLY A 335 35.59 1.15 48.48
CA GLY A 335 36.91 1.61 48.06
C GLY A 335 37.23 1.33 46.59
N ILE A 336 36.19 1.25 45.74
CA ILE A 336 36.26 0.97 44.30
C ILE A 336 37.24 1.92 43.59
N LYS A 337 38.10 1.39 42.71
CA LYS A 337 39.13 2.12 41.96
C LYS A 337 39.25 1.62 40.53
N GLY A 338 39.95 2.38 39.68
CA GLY A 338 40.26 1.94 38.31
C GLY A 338 39.01 1.80 37.43
N GLU A 339 38.93 0.71 36.66
CA GLU A 339 37.85 0.47 35.68
C GLU A 339 36.47 0.36 36.34
N GLU A 340 36.38 -0.23 37.52
CA GLU A 340 35.15 -0.37 38.29
C GLU A 340 34.57 1.01 38.68
N LEU A 341 35.44 1.98 38.99
CA LEU A 341 35.03 3.36 39.26
C LEU A 341 34.47 4.03 38.00
N ILE A 342 35.04 3.77 36.84
CA ILE A 342 34.56 4.31 35.56
C ILE A 342 33.14 3.77 35.28
N VAL A 343 32.92 2.47 35.50
CA VAL A 343 31.60 1.83 35.36
C VAL A 343 30.60 2.45 36.34
N LEU A 344 30.97 2.60 37.61
CA LEU A 344 30.12 3.20 38.65
C LEU A 344 29.73 4.65 38.31
N ARG A 345 30.68 5.47 37.84
CA ARG A 345 30.41 6.83 37.34
C ARG A 345 29.51 6.84 36.10
N GLY A 346 29.63 5.83 35.24
CA GLY A 346 28.71 5.62 34.11
C GLY A 346 27.28 5.35 34.56
N MET A 347 27.10 4.53 35.59
CA MET A 347 25.79 4.26 36.20
C MET A 347 25.20 5.52 36.86
N GLU A 348 26.01 6.28 37.61
CA GLU A 348 25.60 7.55 38.21
C GLU A 348 25.06 8.52 37.15
N ARG A 349 25.81 8.73 36.06
CA ARG A 349 25.37 9.59 34.95
C ARG A 349 24.06 9.12 34.34
N SER A 350 23.89 7.80 34.16
CA SER A 350 22.69 7.22 33.56
C SER A 350 21.45 7.40 34.44
N ILE A 351 21.60 7.21 35.76
CA ILE A 351 20.53 7.45 36.74
C ILE A 351 20.12 8.93 36.73
N LEU A 352 21.10 9.84 36.75
CA LEU A 352 20.83 11.28 36.74
C LEU A 352 20.21 11.76 35.41
N ALA A 353 20.57 11.13 34.29
CA ALA A 353 20.00 11.40 32.97
C ALA A 353 18.62 10.78 32.74
N THR A 354 18.14 9.88 33.63
CA THR A 354 16.84 9.23 33.48
C THR A 354 15.71 10.26 33.46
N LYS A 355 14.85 10.21 32.44
CA LYS A 355 13.76 11.18 32.26
C LYS A 355 12.62 10.90 33.25
N ASN A 356 11.98 11.96 33.76
CA ASN A 356 10.81 11.89 34.65
C ASN A 356 9.54 11.52 33.87
N THR A 357 9.48 10.33 33.30
CA THR A 357 8.33 9.91 32.51
C THR A 357 8.30 8.40 32.39
N SER A 358 7.12 7.81 32.56
CA SER A 358 6.82 6.42 32.22
C SER A 358 6.62 6.29 30.70
N LEU A 359 7.55 6.82 29.89
CA LEU A 359 7.49 6.60 28.45
C LEU A 359 7.52 5.08 28.25
N PRO A 360 6.46 4.49 27.66
CA PRO A 360 6.45 3.06 27.44
C PRO A 360 7.65 2.72 26.55
N THR A 361 8.37 1.68 26.95
CA THR A 361 9.44 1.06 26.18
C THR A 361 8.92 0.68 24.78
N LEU A 362 9.83 0.47 23.82
CA LEU A 362 9.43 0.00 22.49
C LEU A 362 8.56 -1.27 22.57
N LYS A 363 8.85 -2.15 23.54
CA LYS A 363 8.10 -3.37 23.79
C LYS A 363 6.69 -3.08 24.29
N GLU A 364 6.54 -2.28 25.33
CA GLU A 364 5.22 -1.93 25.90
C GLU A 364 4.35 -1.18 24.89
N LYS A 365 4.96 -0.31 24.07
CA LYS A 365 4.29 0.35 22.95
C LYS A 365 3.76 -0.65 21.93
N TYR A 366 4.56 -1.65 21.62
CA TYR A 366 4.21 -2.70 20.67
C TYR A 366 3.11 -3.63 21.19
N GLU A 367 3.25 -4.12 22.43
CA GLU A 367 2.25 -4.94 23.10
C GLU A 367 0.89 -4.22 23.17
N GLU A 368 0.89 -2.90 23.43
CA GLU A 368 -0.32 -2.11 23.41
C GLU A 368 -0.93 -1.97 22.02
N LEU A 369 -0.12 -1.77 20.99
CA LEU A 369 -0.61 -1.74 19.61
C LEU A 369 -1.24 -3.08 19.22
N LEU A 370 -0.63 -4.19 19.60
CA LEU A 370 -1.18 -5.52 19.31
C LEU A 370 -2.55 -5.71 19.95
N ARG A 371 -2.82 -5.13 21.14
CA ARG A 371 -4.15 -5.18 21.78
C ARG A 371 -5.25 -4.48 20.99
N ILE A 372 -4.91 -3.61 20.03
CA ILE A 372 -5.89 -2.94 19.15
C ILE A 372 -6.43 -3.93 18.11
N LEU A 373 -5.63 -4.93 17.73
CA LEU A 373 -6.02 -5.92 16.73
C LEU A 373 -6.77 -7.09 17.39
N PRO A 374 -7.73 -7.71 16.67
CA PRO A 374 -8.32 -8.98 17.09
C PRO A 374 -7.24 -10.05 17.28
N SER A 375 -7.38 -10.86 18.34
CA SER A 375 -6.40 -11.92 18.67
C SER A 375 -6.25 -12.96 17.55
N THR A 376 -7.33 -13.19 16.82
CA THR A 376 -7.40 -14.06 15.63
C THR A 376 -6.52 -13.53 14.50
N LEU A 377 -6.63 -12.24 14.16
CA LEU A 377 -5.75 -11.60 13.17
C LEU A 377 -4.27 -11.58 13.61
N ILE A 378 -3.99 -11.39 14.91
CA ILE A 378 -2.62 -11.54 15.45
C ILE A 378 -2.10 -12.96 15.20
N GLY A 379 -2.95 -13.98 15.39
CA GLY A 379 -2.63 -15.38 15.10
C GLY A 379 -2.31 -15.63 13.63
N VAL A 380 -2.97 -14.94 12.69
CA VAL A 380 -2.67 -14.98 11.25
C VAL A 380 -1.31 -14.33 10.96
N ILE A 381 -1.08 -13.11 11.46
CA ILE A 381 0.18 -12.38 11.19
C ILE A 381 1.37 -13.13 11.81
N SER A 382 1.19 -13.70 13.01
CA SER A 382 2.14 -14.58 13.67
C SER A 382 3.52 -13.96 13.91
N ILE A 383 3.58 -12.73 14.44
CA ILE A 383 4.84 -12.14 14.94
C ILE A 383 5.11 -12.64 16.35
N SER A 384 6.26 -13.29 16.56
CA SER A 384 6.68 -13.81 17.86
C SER A 384 7.44 -12.78 18.70
N ASP A 385 7.61 -13.05 20.00
CA ASP A 385 8.49 -12.27 20.87
C ASP A 385 9.95 -12.26 20.38
N GLU A 386 10.40 -13.36 19.77
CA GLU A 386 11.75 -13.48 19.24
C GLU A 386 11.93 -12.62 17.98
N ASP A 387 10.92 -12.58 17.12
CA ASP A 387 10.87 -11.66 15.98
C ASP A 387 10.98 -10.21 16.44
N PHE A 388 10.25 -9.84 17.48
CA PHE A 388 10.31 -8.49 18.04
C PHE A 388 11.69 -8.15 18.61
N LYS A 389 12.34 -9.07 19.33
CA LYS A 389 13.72 -8.87 19.81
C LYS A 389 14.68 -8.65 18.65
N ARG A 390 14.52 -9.37 17.54
CA ARG A 390 15.33 -9.17 16.33
C ARG A 390 15.11 -7.82 15.69
N ILE A 391 13.85 -7.40 15.53
CA ILE A 391 13.51 -6.07 15.02
C ILE A 391 14.19 -4.99 15.86
N LYS A 392 14.08 -5.10 17.19
CA LYS A 392 14.72 -4.15 18.12
C LYS A 392 16.24 -4.17 17.97
N LYS A 393 16.87 -5.36 17.96
CA LYS A 393 18.32 -5.51 17.80
C LYS A 393 18.80 -4.88 16.49
N LEU A 394 18.10 -5.13 15.39
CA LEU A 394 18.42 -4.53 14.09
C LEU A 394 18.36 -3.00 14.14
N ARG A 395 17.26 -2.44 14.66
CA ARG A 395 17.06 -1.00 14.78
C ARG A 395 18.14 -0.35 15.64
N ASP A 396 18.46 -0.96 16.80
CA ASP A 396 19.51 -0.47 17.69
C ASP A 396 20.90 -0.58 17.04
N SER A 397 21.17 -1.68 16.33
CA SER A 397 22.42 -1.85 15.58
C SER A 397 22.60 -0.75 14.53
N ILE A 398 21.59 -0.49 13.69
CA ILE A 398 21.67 0.55 12.65
C ILE A 398 21.81 1.94 13.29
N ALA A 399 21.03 2.24 14.34
CA ALA A 399 21.08 3.54 15.01
C ALA A 399 22.44 3.84 15.67
N HIS A 400 23.16 2.81 16.08
CA HIS A 400 24.47 2.93 16.72
C HIS A 400 25.66 2.60 15.80
N GLY A 401 25.41 2.27 14.53
CA GLY A 401 26.45 1.86 13.58
C GLY A 401 27.12 0.52 13.93
N ASN A 402 26.47 -0.32 14.74
CA ASN A 402 26.99 -1.61 15.16
C ASN A 402 26.71 -2.68 14.09
N PRO A 403 27.60 -3.68 13.94
CA PRO A 403 27.32 -4.82 13.07
C PRO A 403 26.07 -5.57 13.52
N TYR A 404 25.32 -6.11 12.57
CA TYR A 404 24.16 -6.96 12.80
C TYR A 404 24.43 -8.36 12.23
N SER A 405 24.25 -9.37 13.06
CA SER A 405 24.30 -10.79 12.67
C SER A 405 22.90 -11.26 12.25
N THR A 406 22.81 -11.87 11.07
CA THR A 406 21.57 -12.49 10.55
C THR A 406 21.04 -13.61 11.46
N TYR A 407 19.80 -14.03 11.23
CA TYR A 407 19.18 -15.16 11.94
C TYR A 407 20.05 -16.42 11.86
N SER A 408 20.48 -16.76 10.65
CA SER A 408 21.24 -17.97 10.35
C SER A 408 22.68 -17.92 10.87
N GLY A 409 23.20 -16.71 11.12
CA GLY A 409 24.62 -16.48 11.40
C GLY A 409 25.49 -16.34 10.14
N ASP A 410 24.90 -16.57 8.95
CA ASP A 410 25.57 -16.56 7.65
C ASP A 410 24.99 -15.47 6.72
N ILE A 411 25.24 -15.55 5.41
CA ILE A 411 24.75 -14.60 4.39
C ILE A 411 23.24 -14.75 4.13
N ASP A 412 22.59 -15.82 4.63
CA ASP A 412 21.15 -16.04 4.44
C ASP A 412 20.31 -15.04 5.26
N ILE A 413 19.55 -14.21 4.54
CA ILE A 413 18.65 -13.17 5.05
C ILE A 413 17.16 -13.51 4.84
N THR A 414 16.83 -14.76 4.51
CA THR A 414 15.45 -15.18 4.21
C THR A 414 14.50 -14.84 5.36
N HIS A 415 14.93 -15.11 6.61
CA HIS A 415 14.13 -14.80 7.78
C HIS A 415 13.91 -13.29 7.95
N GLU A 416 14.94 -12.47 7.75
CA GLU A 416 14.85 -11.01 7.82
C GLU A 416 13.89 -10.46 6.77
N ILE A 417 13.89 -10.99 5.55
CA ILE A 417 12.96 -10.61 4.49
C ILE A 417 11.51 -11.00 4.87
N GLN A 418 11.30 -12.24 5.35
CA GLN A 418 9.98 -12.66 5.82
C GLN A 418 9.47 -11.78 6.97
N LEU A 419 10.34 -11.47 7.93
CA LEU A 419 10.04 -10.61 9.07
C LEU A 419 9.74 -9.17 8.63
N ASN A 420 10.48 -8.65 7.66
CA ASN A 420 10.23 -7.37 7.03
C ASN A 420 8.80 -7.33 6.48
N ASP A 421 8.43 -8.31 5.66
CA ASP A 421 7.12 -8.35 5.00
C ASP A 421 5.97 -8.61 5.98
N ARG A 422 6.19 -9.44 6.99
CA ARG A 422 5.24 -9.62 8.11
C ARG A 422 5.00 -8.33 8.89
N LEU A 423 6.04 -7.52 9.09
CA LEU A 423 5.89 -6.19 9.70
C LEU A 423 5.06 -5.26 8.82
N LEU A 424 5.20 -5.34 7.49
CA LEU A 424 4.34 -4.59 6.56
C LEU A 424 2.89 -5.07 6.62
N VAL A 425 2.64 -6.38 6.69
CA VAL A 425 1.29 -6.95 6.90
C VAL A 425 0.66 -6.37 8.18
N LEU A 426 1.41 -6.32 9.27
CA LEU A 426 0.95 -5.73 10.53
C LEU A 426 0.56 -4.26 10.37
N LEU A 427 1.41 -3.45 9.73
CA LEU A 427 1.13 -2.03 9.49
C LEU A 427 -0.13 -1.85 8.64
N ILE A 428 -0.30 -2.67 7.60
CA ILE A 428 -1.48 -2.66 6.73
C ILE A 428 -2.76 -2.97 7.51
N CYS A 429 -2.73 -3.91 8.45
CA CYS A 429 -3.87 -4.19 9.30
C CYS A 429 -4.30 -2.93 10.07
N PHE A 430 -3.36 -2.20 10.69
CA PHE A 430 -3.67 -0.96 11.39
C PHE A 430 -4.25 0.10 10.45
N VAL A 431 -3.66 0.26 9.27
CA VAL A 431 -4.14 1.20 8.24
C VAL A 431 -5.59 0.85 7.84
N TYR A 432 -5.89 -0.44 7.65
CA TYR A 432 -7.21 -0.89 7.19
C TYR A 432 -8.28 -0.71 8.28
N PHE A 433 -7.95 -0.95 9.54
CA PHE A 433 -8.85 -0.60 10.65
C PHE A 433 -9.13 0.91 10.72
N GLU A 434 -8.14 1.78 10.51
CA GLU A 434 -8.36 3.23 10.44
C GLU A 434 -9.14 3.67 9.20
N LEU A 435 -9.02 2.94 8.07
CA LEU A 435 -9.91 3.12 6.91
C LEU A 435 -11.33 2.61 7.17
N GLY A 436 -11.54 1.84 8.24
CA GLY A 436 -12.85 1.34 8.65
C GLY A 436 -13.18 -0.07 8.17
N PHE A 437 -12.19 -0.83 7.72
CA PHE A 437 -12.33 -2.25 7.39
C PHE A 437 -12.54 -3.04 8.68
N ASN A 438 -13.35 -4.10 8.59
CA ASN A 438 -13.47 -5.07 9.68
C ASN A 438 -12.51 -6.25 9.47
N GLU A 439 -12.44 -7.13 10.46
CA GLU A 439 -11.58 -8.31 10.41
C GLU A 439 -11.86 -9.23 9.22
N ASN A 440 -13.13 -9.50 8.92
CA ASN A 440 -13.52 -10.37 7.81
C ASN A 440 -13.11 -9.80 6.45
N ASP A 441 -13.17 -8.47 6.30
CA ASP A 441 -12.70 -7.80 5.09
C ASP A 441 -11.18 -8.06 4.91
N ILE A 442 -10.39 -7.90 5.97
CA ILE A 442 -8.93 -8.13 5.94
C ILE A 442 -8.60 -9.60 5.64
N ILE A 443 -9.28 -10.54 6.30
CA ILE A 443 -9.11 -11.99 6.07
C ILE A 443 -9.43 -12.35 4.62
N HIS A 444 -10.50 -11.80 4.06
CA HIS A 444 -10.85 -11.97 2.66
C HIS A 444 -9.70 -11.49 1.75
N PHE A 445 -9.19 -10.28 1.96
CA PHE A 445 -8.10 -9.74 1.12
C PHE A 445 -6.79 -10.52 1.25
N PHE A 446 -6.39 -10.95 2.44
CA PHE A 446 -5.17 -11.73 2.63
C PHE A 446 -5.23 -13.10 1.96
N ARG A 447 -6.43 -13.67 1.81
CA ARG A 447 -6.64 -14.95 1.15
C ARG A 447 -6.61 -14.85 -0.38
N TYR A 448 -7.29 -13.86 -0.93
CA TYR A 448 -7.51 -13.75 -2.38
C TYR A 448 -6.47 -12.90 -3.10
N SER A 449 -5.68 -12.12 -2.37
CA SER A 449 -4.62 -11.30 -2.96
C SER A 449 -3.36 -12.12 -3.24
N PHE A 450 -2.75 -11.87 -4.40
CA PHE A 450 -1.40 -12.31 -4.76
C PHE A 450 -0.35 -11.22 -4.51
N CYS A 451 -0.66 -10.26 -3.63
CA CYS A 451 0.29 -9.23 -3.25
C CYS A 451 1.58 -9.85 -2.68
N HIS A 452 2.73 -9.41 -3.20
CA HIS A 452 4.01 -10.05 -2.95
C HIS A 452 4.33 -10.14 -1.45
N PHE A 453 4.20 -9.03 -0.72
CA PHE A 453 4.56 -8.98 0.70
C PHE A 453 3.64 -9.83 1.59
N ILE A 454 2.39 -10.09 1.19
CA ILE A 454 1.54 -11.04 1.91
C ILE A 454 2.10 -12.46 1.72
N ASN A 455 2.38 -12.83 0.47
CA ASN A 455 2.87 -14.16 0.12
C ASN A 455 4.28 -14.47 0.67
N SER A 456 5.15 -13.46 0.78
CA SER A 456 6.51 -13.61 1.30
C SER A 456 6.62 -13.43 2.82
N SER A 457 5.60 -12.90 3.50
CA SER A 457 5.64 -12.67 4.96
C SER A 457 5.71 -13.94 5.81
N GLY A 458 5.36 -15.09 5.23
CA GLY A 458 5.20 -16.33 5.99
C GLY A 458 4.11 -16.22 7.07
N ILE A 459 3.00 -15.50 6.80
CA ILE A 459 1.83 -15.51 7.66
C ILE A 459 1.32 -16.96 7.88
N ASN A 460 0.64 -17.17 9.00
CA ASN A 460 0.05 -18.45 9.36
C ASN A 460 -1.17 -18.75 8.47
N LYS A 461 -0.90 -19.39 7.31
CA LYS A 461 -1.92 -19.77 6.32
C LYS A 461 -3.01 -20.66 6.91
N ARG A 462 -2.64 -21.60 7.79
CA ARG A 462 -3.60 -22.47 8.48
C ARG A 462 -4.61 -21.66 9.28
N GLU A 463 -4.14 -20.67 10.03
CA GLU A 463 -5.04 -19.81 10.80
C GLU A 463 -5.90 -18.90 9.90
N LEU A 464 -5.32 -18.37 8.81
CA LEU A 464 -6.06 -17.61 7.81
C LEU A 464 -7.20 -18.44 7.20
N ASP A 465 -6.92 -19.70 6.88
CA ASP A 465 -7.89 -20.64 6.30
C ASP A 465 -9.00 -20.96 7.30
N ARG A 466 -8.64 -21.22 8.57
CA ARG A 466 -9.59 -21.44 9.66
C ARG A 466 -10.55 -20.26 9.82
N LEU A 467 -10.06 -19.03 9.74
CA LEU A 467 -10.87 -17.83 9.89
C LEU A 467 -11.71 -17.52 8.65
N SER A 468 -11.23 -17.88 7.45
CA SER A 468 -11.99 -17.69 6.22
C SER A 468 -13.25 -18.56 6.15
N GLY A 469 -13.25 -19.73 6.81
CA GLY A 469 -14.36 -20.68 6.80
C GLY A 469 -14.55 -21.42 5.46
N GLU A 470 -13.64 -21.24 4.49
CA GLU A 470 -13.75 -21.81 3.14
C GLU A 470 -12.88 -23.07 2.93
N VAL A 471 -12.09 -23.46 3.93
CA VAL A 471 -11.27 -24.67 3.90
C VAL A 471 -11.74 -25.57 5.02
N ASP A 472 -11.97 -26.84 4.71
CA ASP A 472 -12.46 -27.80 5.69
C ASP A 472 -11.35 -28.25 6.63
N PHE A 473 -11.70 -28.39 7.92
CA PHE A 473 -10.86 -28.96 8.97
C PHE A 473 -11.54 -30.24 9.45
N LEU A 474 -11.05 -31.39 8.97
CA LEU A 474 -11.66 -32.70 9.18
C LEU A 474 -10.91 -33.45 10.27
N LYS A 475 -11.62 -33.95 11.27
CA LYS A 475 -11.02 -34.79 12.33
C LYS A 475 -11.41 -36.25 12.13
N LEU A 476 -10.40 -37.09 11.90
CA LEU A 476 -10.64 -38.51 11.70
C LEU A 476 -11.06 -39.21 12.99
N SER A 477 -12.03 -40.11 12.87
CA SER A 477 -12.53 -40.91 13.99
C SER A 477 -11.58 -42.05 14.39
N SER A 478 -10.69 -42.45 13.49
CA SER A 478 -9.68 -43.46 13.75
C SER A 478 -8.43 -43.17 12.93
N PRO A 479 -7.22 -43.44 13.46
CA PRO A 479 -6.00 -43.27 12.70
C PRO A 479 -5.93 -44.24 11.51
N PRO A 480 -5.23 -43.86 10.43
CA PRO A 480 -5.01 -44.75 9.31
C PRO A 480 -4.13 -45.94 9.73
N LYS A 481 -4.43 -47.10 9.16
CA LYS A 481 -3.69 -48.36 9.34
C LYS A 481 -2.32 -48.33 8.67
N ASN A 482 -2.14 -47.53 7.62
CA ASN A 482 -0.89 -47.34 6.90
C ASN A 482 -0.38 -45.90 6.96
N ASN A 483 0.87 -45.68 6.53
CA ASN A 483 1.46 -44.35 6.29
C ASN A 483 0.80 -43.59 5.12
N ALA A 484 -0.51 -43.79 4.86
CA ALA A 484 -1.30 -43.12 3.83
C ALA A 484 -1.23 -41.59 3.95
N LEU A 485 -0.85 -41.05 5.11
CA LEU A 485 -0.65 -39.62 5.33
C LEU A 485 0.73 -39.08 4.90
N SER A 486 1.68 -39.94 4.52
CA SER A 486 3.08 -39.53 4.25
C SER A 486 3.20 -38.50 3.12
N SER A 487 2.40 -38.62 2.06
CA SER A 487 2.36 -37.65 0.95
C SER A 487 1.15 -36.70 1.05
N PRO A 488 1.34 -35.36 1.16
CA PRO A 488 0.26 -34.39 1.34
C PRO A 488 -0.49 -33.98 0.05
N ALA A 489 -0.34 -34.71 -1.06
CA ALA A 489 -0.92 -34.25 -2.33
C ALA A 489 -2.42 -34.52 -2.45
N MET A 490 -2.85 -35.77 -2.22
CA MET A 490 -4.21 -36.23 -2.55
C MET A 490 -4.73 -37.22 -1.51
N ILE A 491 -6.01 -37.18 -1.17
CA ILE A 491 -6.62 -38.11 -0.21
C ILE A 491 -8.11 -38.33 -0.49
N VAL A 492 -8.59 -39.52 -0.15
CA VAL A 492 -10.01 -39.88 -0.20
C VAL A 492 -10.51 -40.16 1.21
N VAL A 493 -11.59 -39.48 1.60
CA VAL A 493 -12.16 -39.54 2.95
C VAL A 493 -13.62 -39.97 2.86
N ASN A 494 -14.02 -40.96 3.64
CA ASN A 494 -15.41 -41.34 3.82
C ASN A 494 -16.02 -40.53 4.97
N HIS A 495 -17.19 -39.95 4.73
CA HIS A 495 -18.01 -39.25 5.71
C HIS A 495 -19.32 -40.02 5.90
N THR A 496 -19.54 -40.53 7.11
CA THR A 496 -20.82 -41.16 7.49
C THR A 496 -21.76 -40.09 8.03
N ILE A 497 -22.81 -39.74 7.27
CA ILE A 497 -23.69 -38.60 7.58
C ILE A 497 -24.41 -38.79 8.93
N ASP A 498 -24.89 -40.01 9.20
CA ASP A 498 -25.73 -40.30 10.38
C ASP A 498 -25.04 -40.07 11.72
N ASN A 499 -23.71 -40.11 11.76
CA ASN A 499 -22.94 -40.00 13.00
C ASN A 499 -21.77 -39.01 12.92
N ASP A 500 -21.68 -38.22 11.85
CA ASP A 500 -20.62 -37.24 11.58
C ASP A 500 -19.22 -37.81 11.80
N LYS A 501 -18.98 -39.03 11.29
CA LYS A 501 -17.68 -39.71 11.40
C LYS A 501 -16.92 -39.70 10.10
N TRP A 502 -15.64 -39.39 10.23
CA TRP A 502 -14.70 -39.24 9.13
C TRP A 502 -13.64 -40.35 9.19
N PHE A 503 -13.44 -41.05 8.07
CA PHE A 503 -12.48 -42.15 7.95
C PHE A 503 -11.69 -42.02 6.66
N ILE A 504 -10.39 -42.34 6.68
CA ILE A 504 -9.62 -42.42 5.43
C ILE A 504 -10.03 -43.66 4.64
N ASN A 505 -10.29 -43.49 3.35
CA ASN A 505 -10.40 -44.60 2.40
C ASN A 505 -9.00 -44.87 1.83
N GLU A 506 -8.24 -45.75 2.49
CA GLU A 506 -6.83 -46.01 2.14
C GLU A 506 -6.66 -46.60 0.75
N GLU A 507 -7.53 -47.54 0.36
CA GLU A 507 -7.48 -48.19 -0.94
C GLU A 507 -7.73 -47.18 -2.07
N ALA A 508 -8.79 -46.38 -1.96
CA ALA A 508 -9.09 -45.34 -2.94
C ALA A 508 -8.03 -44.24 -2.96
N THR A 509 -7.48 -43.87 -1.79
CA THR A 509 -6.36 -42.91 -1.69
C THR A 509 -5.11 -43.42 -2.40
N GLN A 510 -4.77 -44.70 -2.24
CA GLN A 510 -3.62 -45.30 -2.89
C GLN A 510 -3.80 -45.29 -4.41
N LYS A 511 -4.95 -45.80 -4.90
CA LYS A 511 -5.31 -45.81 -6.32
C LYS A 511 -5.31 -44.40 -6.93
N LEU A 512 -5.90 -43.41 -6.26
CA LEU A 512 -5.89 -42.01 -6.70
C LEU A 512 -4.46 -41.48 -6.90
N ARG A 513 -3.53 -41.84 -6.01
CA ARG A 513 -2.14 -41.37 -6.09
C ARG A 513 -1.31 -42.09 -7.14
N THR A 514 -1.56 -43.38 -7.39
CA THR A 514 -0.69 -44.20 -8.25
C THR A 514 -1.23 -44.38 -9.66
N GLU A 515 -2.55 -44.38 -9.84
CA GLU A 515 -3.20 -44.85 -11.07
C GLU A 515 -4.01 -43.76 -11.78
N TRP A 516 -4.43 -42.69 -11.10
CA TRP A 516 -5.29 -41.65 -11.69
C TRP A 516 -4.67 -41.02 -12.94
N PHE A 517 -3.41 -40.58 -12.89
CA PHE A 517 -2.73 -39.96 -14.04
C PHE A 517 -2.59 -40.89 -15.25
N THR A 518 -2.65 -42.21 -15.05
CA THR A 518 -2.59 -43.23 -16.11
C THR A 518 -3.96 -43.77 -16.52
N SER A 519 -5.02 -43.38 -15.82
CA SER A 519 -6.38 -43.92 -16.01
C SER A 519 -7.10 -43.39 -17.26
N GLY A 520 -6.64 -42.26 -17.81
CA GLY A 520 -7.36 -41.53 -18.87
C GLY A 520 -8.54 -40.69 -18.38
N ILE A 521 -8.84 -40.68 -17.08
CA ILE A 521 -9.89 -39.84 -16.48
C ILE A 521 -9.29 -38.49 -16.04
N HIS A 522 -9.84 -37.39 -16.56
CA HIS A 522 -9.29 -36.05 -16.33
C HIS A 522 -9.61 -35.47 -14.94
N HIS A 523 -10.71 -35.91 -14.31
CA HIS A 523 -11.15 -35.39 -13.02
C HIS A 523 -10.95 -36.43 -11.91
N SER A 524 -10.29 -36.01 -10.82
CA SER A 524 -10.00 -36.88 -9.68
C SER A 524 -11.26 -37.43 -9.01
N GLN A 525 -12.33 -36.63 -8.96
CA GLN A 525 -13.63 -37.06 -8.43
C GLN A 525 -14.22 -38.22 -9.25
N GLU A 526 -14.32 -38.06 -10.57
CA GLU A 526 -14.82 -39.10 -11.48
C GLU A 526 -13.98 -40.38 -11.42
N TYR A 527 -12.66 -40.23 -11.25
CA TYR A 527 -11.78 -41.38 -11.06
C TYR A 527 -12.11 -42.12 -9.77
N VAL A 528 -12.29 -41.41 -8.64
CA VAL A 528 -12.66 -42.02 -7.36
C VAL A 528 -14.05 -42.67 -7.44
N GLU A 529 -15.00 -42.05 -8.12
CA GLU A 529 -16.32 -42.63 -8.41
C GLU A 529 -16.20 -43.96 -9.17
N SER A 530 -15.31 -44.04 -10.17
CA SER A 530 -15.12 -45.24 -10.98
C SER A 530 -14.53 -46.45 -10.23
N ILE A 531 -13.73 -46.19 -9.18
CA ILE A 531 -13.07 -47.24 -8.39
C ILE A 531 -13.81 -47.57 -7.10
N THR A 532 -14.88 -46.85 -6.77
CA THR A 532 -15.66 -47.04 -5.55
C THR A 532 -16.91 -47.87 -5.84
N PRO A 533 -17.19 -48.96 -5.10
CA PRO A 533 -18.39 -49.76 -5.33
C PRO A 533 -19.66 -48.93 -5.18
N ALA A 534 -20.55 -48.97 -6.18
CA ALA A 534 -21.81 -48.22 -6.15
C ALA A 534 -22.71 -48.67 -4.98
N LYS A 535 -22.97 -47.76 -4.03
CA LYS A 535 -23.97 -47.94 -2.97
C LYS A 535 -25.16 -46.99 -3.19
N GLN A 536 -26.35 -47.36 -2.72
CA GLN A 536 -27.50 -46.46 -2.71
C GLN A 536 -27.18 -45.22 -1.83
N ASN A 537 -27.52 -44.03 -2.33
CA ASN A 537 -27.40 -42.72 -1.65
C ASN A 537 -25.98 -42.17 -1.42
N GLN A 538 -24.97 -42.69 -2.11
CA GLN A 538 -23.61 -42.18 -2.00
C GLN A 538 -23.41 -40.94 -2.87
N THR A 539 -22.82 -39.88 -2.33
CA THR A 539 -22.43 -38.67 -3.09
C THR A 539 -20.93 -38.39 -2.94
N PHE A 540 -20.38 -37.68 -3.93
CA PHE A 540 -18.96 -37.37 -3.99
C PHE A 540 -18.79 -35.86 -4.05
N GLU A 541 -17.86 -35.35 -3.26
CA GLU A 541 -17.52 -33.92 -3.20
C GLU A 541 -16.01 -33.76 -3.35
N LEU A 542 -15.59 -32.96 -4.32
CA LEU A 542 -14.20 -32.57 -4.46
C LEU A 542 -13.92 -31.26 -3.73
N LYS A 543 -12.96 -31.30 -2.80
CA LYS A 543 -12.34 -30.11 -2.21
C LYS A 543 -10.94 -29.93 -2.77
N GLN A 544 -10.65 -28.71 -3.20
CA GLN A 544 -9.31 -28.30 -3.65
C GLN A 544 -8.33 -28.15 -2.49
N ARG A 545 -8.81 -28.14 -1.25
CA ARG A 545 -7.97 -28.08 -0.06
C ARG A 545 -8.74 -28.48 1.19
N ALA A 546 -8.10 -29.23 2.09
CA ALA A 546 -8.58 -29.44 3.45
C ALA A 546 -7.41 -29.75 4.41
N TYR A 547 -7.62 -29.49 5.69
CA TYR A 547 -6.76 -29.93 6.78
C TYR A 547 -7.36 -31.17 7.42
N ILE A 548 -6.54 -32.21 7.64
CA ILE A 548 -7.00 -33.48 8.22
C ILE A 548 -6.21 -33.76 9.49
N GLU A 549 -6.93 -33.87 10.63
CA GLU A 549 -6.40 -34.18 11.95
C GLU A 549 -6.55 -35.68 12.27
N THR A 550 -5.46 -36.28 12.72
CA THR A 550 -5.35 -37.69 13.16
C THR A 550 -4.30 -37.81 14.26
N ASP A 551 -4.64 -38.48 15.38
CA ASP A 551 -3.76 -38.64 16.54
C ASP A 551 -3.11 -37.32 17.04
N GLY A 552 -3.83 -36.22 16.94
CA GLY A 552 -3.34 -34.88 17.31
C GLY A 552 -2.31 -34.28 16.34
N GLN A 553 -2.04 -34.94 15.21
CA GLN A 553 -1.29 -34.38 14.09
C GLN A 553 -2.25 -33.94 12.99
N GLU A 554 -2.08 -32.72 12.51
CA GLU A 554 -2.85 -32.19 11.40
C GLU A 554 -1.97 -32.02 10.17
N LYS A 555 -2.50 -32.34 8.99
CA LYS A 555 -1.79 -32.20 7.72
C LYS A 555 -2.70 -31.60 6.65
N GLU A 556 -2.13 -30.70 5.85
CA GLU A 556 -2.78 -30.08 4.69
C GLU A 556 -2.79 -31.03 3.48
N TYR A 557 -3.90 -31.07 2.75
CA TYR A 557 -4.09 -31.80 1.49
C TYR A 557 -4.69 -30.89 0.41
N TYR A 558 -4.26 -31.07 -0.85
CA TYR A 558 -4.63 -30.21 -1.99
C TYR A 558 -5.63 -30.84 -2.97
N ILE A 559 -5.91 -32.14 -2.84
CA ILE A 559 -7.00 -32.80 -3.57
C ILE A 559 -7.66 -33.74 -2.57
N VAL A 560 -8.87 -33.39 -2.13
CA VAL A 560 -9.61 -34.19 -1.16
C VAL A 560 -10.93 -34.59 -1.79
N VAL A 561 -11.10 -35.89 -2.05
CA VAL A 561 -12.39 -36.42 -2.49
C VAL A 561 -13.11 -36.97 -1.27
N ILE A 562 -14.23 -36.34 -0.92
CA ILE A 562 -15.10 -36.76 0.17
C ILE A 562 -16.19 -37.65 -0.41
N ILE A 563 -16.36 -38.81 0.21
CA ILE A 563 -17.38 -39.78 -0.10
C ILE A 563 -18.42 -39.72 1.02
N HIS A 564 -19.58 -39.16 0.74
CA HIS A 564 -20.69 -39.14 1.70
C HIS A 564 -21.51 -40.41 1.57
N SER A 565 -21.75 -41.07 2.70
CA SER A 565 -22.50 -42.34 2.79
C SER A 565 -23.45 -42.37 3.97
#